data_AF-A0A8D8CH28-F1
#
_entry.id   AF-A0A8D8CH28-F1
#
_cell.length_a   1.000
_cell.length_b   1.000
_cell.length_c   1.000
_cell.angle_alpha   90.00
_cell.angle_beta   90.00
_cell.angle_gamma   90.00
#
_symmetry.space_group_name_H-M   'P 1'
#
loop_
_entity.id
_entity.type
_entity.pdbx_description
1 polymer ?
#
loop_
_entity_poly.entity_id
_entity_poly.type
_entity_poly.pdbx_seq_one_letter_code
_entity_poly.pdbx_strand_id
1 'polypeptide(L)'
;RRLGEARTPGTPGIPSTLNYIDMNATPSGSPPLIPFPDWASNVAGDCANGLSTVYRIKADKCGRLWVLDTGTVGIGNTTQQLCPYALNIFDLKTNRKLRRYELRPEDTNPNTFIANIAIDMGRSCEDTFAYMSDELGYGLIAYSFEQNKSWRFAHSFFFPDPLRGDFNVAGLNFQWGEEGIFGMSLSPIQADGFRTMYFSPLASHREFMVSTKVLRDEAGVEESFHQFQYLKERGPNAH
;
A
#
# COMPACT_ATOMS: atom_id res chain seq x y z
N ARG A 1 -15.03 12.62 10.50
CA ARG A 1 -13.54 12.64 10.62
C ARG A 1 -12.96 12.35 9.24
N ARG A 2 -11.88 13.03 8.84
CA ARG A 2 -11.10 12.65 7.66
C ARG A 2 -9.72 12.21 8.14
N LEU A 3 -9.28 11.01 7.76
CA LEU A 3 -7.96 10.49 8.08
C LEU A 3 -6.94 10.92 7.02
N GLY A 4 -5.70 11.10 7.43
CA GLY A 4 -4.59 11.44 6.55
C GLY A 4 -3.26 10.92 7.12
N GLU A 5 -2.35 10.62 6.21
CA GLU A 5 -0.96 10.26 6.50
C GLU A 5 -0.16 11.54 6.79
N ALA A 6 0.68 11.49 7.81
CA ALA A 6 1.78 12.42 8.02
C ALA A 6 3.10 11.74 7.64
N ARG A 7 4.12 12.53 7.29
CA ARG A 7 5.46 12.01 6.92
C ARG A 7 6.03 11.08 8.02
N THR A 8 7.04 10.30 7.66
CA THR A 8 7.74 9.31 8.51
C THR A 8 8.06 9.81 9.94
N PRO A 9 7.47 9.23 11.00
CA PRO A 9 7.95 9.44 12.36
C PRO A 9 9.42 9.08 12.51
N GLY A 10 10.09 9.72 13.46
CA GLY A 10 11.53 9.62 13.67
C GLY A 10 12.37 10.55 12.79
N THR A 11 11.76 11.30 11.87
CA THR A 11 12.32 12.61 11.49
C THR A 11 12.08 13.57 12.67
N PRO A 12 13.07 14.35 13.14
CA PRO A 12 12.87 15.31 14.21
C PRO A 12 11.66 16.22 13.90
N GLY A 13 10.68 16.25 14.81
CA GLY A 13 9.50 17.11 14.68
C GLY A 13 8.23 16.47 14.12
N ILE A 14 8.19 15.15 13.87
CA ILE A 14 6.94 14.46 13.50
C ILE A 14 6.41 13.62 14.69
N PRO A 15 5.33 14.04 15.35
CA PRO A 15 4.88 13.43 16.60
C PRO A 15 3.88 12.27 16.41
N SER A 16 3.31 12.08 15.21
CA SER A 16 2.38 11.00 14.87
C SER A 16 2.35 10.76 13.34
N THR A 17 2.23 9.50 12.91
CA THR A 17 2.17 9.15 11.48
C THR A 17 0.75 9.13 10.93
N LEU A 18 -0.22 8.67 11.73
CA LEU A 18 -1.60 8.54 11.29
C LEU A 18 -2.46 9.50 12.09
N ASN A 19 -3.17 10.36 11.37
CA ASN A 19 -3.91 11.45 11.97
C ASN A 19 -5.30 11.56 11.37
N TYR A 20 -6.21 12.22 12.09
CA TYR A 20 -7.49 12.65 11.55
C TYR A 20 -7.78 14.10 11.91
N ILE A 21 -8.72 14.68 11.17
CA ILE A 21 -9.29 15.99 11.44
C ILE A 21 -10.77 15.86 11.81
N ASP A 22 -11.23 16.72 12.71
CA ASP A 22 -12.66 16.90 12.98
C ASP A 22 -13.26 17.92 12.01
N MET A 23 -14.11 17.43 11.12
CA MET A 23 -14.77 18.24 10.09
C MET A 23 -15.80 19.21 10.68
N ASN A 24 -16.30 18.95 11.90
CA ASN A 24 -17.26 19.83 12.55
C ASN A 24 -16.56 21.01 13.23
N ALA A 25 -15.31 20.83 13.68
CA ALA A 25 -14.58 21.84 14.43
C ALA A 25 -13.89 22.87 13.53
N THR A 26 -13.56 22.54 12.28
CA THR A 26 -12.83 23.45 11.37
C THR A 26 -13.16 23.18 9.90
N PRO A 27 -14.20 23.84 9.34
CA PRO A 27 -14.59 23.65 7.93
C PRO A 27 -13.65 24.36 6.92
N SER A 28 -12.75 25.25 7.36
CA SER A 28 -11.78 25.95 6.49
C SER A 28 -10.47 26.25 7.21
N GLY A 29 -9.35 26.28 6.48
CA GLY A 29 -8.01 26.61 6.99
C GLY A 29 -7.11 25.38 7.19
N SER A 30 -6.18 25.48 8.15
CA SER A 30 -5.25 24.41 8.54
C SER A 30 -5.67 23.80 9.88
N PRO A 31 -6.58 22.82 9.89
CA PRO A 31 -7.07 22.22 11.13
C PRO A 31 -5.94 21.50 11.90
N PRO A 32 -5.99 21.47 13.24
CA PRO A 32 -5.06 20.66 14.01
C PRO A 32 -5.23 19.17 13.66
N LEU A 33 -4.11 18.47 13.52
CA LEU A 33 -4.08 17.02 13.33
C LEU A 33 -4.23 16.33 14.68
N ILE A 34 -5.12 15.33 14.74
CA ILE A 34 -5.36 14.52 15.93
C ILE A 34 -4.80 13.12 15.66
N PRO A 35 -3.87 12.61 16.47
CA PRO A 35 -3.32 11.27 16.28
C PRO A 35 -4.38 10.19 16.36
N PHE A 36 -4.24 9.19 15.49
CA PHE A 36 -5.10 8.01 15.45
C PHE A 36 -4.31 6.75 15.84
N PRO A 37 -4.93 5.82 16.59
CA PRO A 37 -6.17 6.03 17.33
C PRO A 37 -5.97 6.98 18.53
N ASP A 38 -4.75 7.07 19.03
CA ASP A 38 -4.32 7.90 20.15
C ASP A 38 -2.80 8.15 20.11
N TRP A 39 -2.30 8.94 21.05
CA TRP A 39 -0.87 9.23 21.20
C TRP A 39 -0.03 7.99 21.53
N ALA A 40 -0.55 7.09 22.37
CA ALA A 40 0.19 5.90 22.81
C ALA A 40 0.47 4.92 21.66
N SER A 41 -0.39 4.92 20.64
CA SER A 41 -0.25 4.09 19.44
C SER A 41 0.67 4.70 18.38
N ASN A 42 1.22 5.90 18.59
CA ASN A 42 2.11 6.59 17.65
C ASN A 42 3.58 6.62 18.15
N VAL A 43 4.01 5.54 18.79
CA VAL A 43 5.38 5.37 19.30
C VAL A 43 6.18 4.48 18.35
N ALA A 44 7.15 5.08 17.66
CA ALA A 44 8.05 4.34 16.78
C ALA A 44 8.88 3.31 17.57
N GLY A 45 9.05 2.11 17.00
CA GLY A 45 9.78 1.00 17.63
C GLY A 45 8.95 0.12 18.57
N ASP A 46 7.73 0.53 18.97
CA ASP A 46 6.77 -0.40 19.59
C ASP A 46 6.08 -1.20 18.48
N CYS A 47 6.74 -2.24 17.98
CA CYS A 47 6.25 -3.00 16.84
C CYS A 47 4.92 -3.73 17.13
N ALA A 48 4.64 -4.07 18.39
CA ALA A 48 3.42 -4.80 18.74
C ALA A 48 2.19 -3.87 18.73
N ASN A 49 2.32 -2.69 19.33
CA ASN A 49 1.17 -1.81 19.59
C ASN A 49 1.22 -0.51 18.80
N GLY A 50 2.41 0.01 18.56
CA GLY A 50 2.64 1.27 17.88
C GLY A 50 2.48 1.21 16.36
N LEU A 51 2.54 2.40 15.77
CA LEU A 51 2.67 2.66 14.34
C LEU A 51 4.00 3.37 14.13
N SER A 52 4.79 2.88 13.18
CA SER A 52 6.03 3.55 12.75
C SER A 52 5.71 4.53 11.63
N THR A 53 5.88 4.15 10.36
CA THR A 53 5.55 5.00 9.21
C THR A 53 4.37 4.40 8.47
N VAL A 54 3.20 5.02 8.65
CA VAL A 54 2.01 4.72 7.86
C VAL A 54 2.16 5.36 6.49
N TYR A 55 2.30 4.52 5.49
CA TYR A 55 2.54 4.96 4.12
C TYR A 55 1.26 5.01 3.28
N ARG A 56 0.29 4.10 3.55
CA ARG A 56 -1.04 4.13 2.95
C ARG A 56 -2.15 3.70 3.89
N ILE A 57 -3.32 4.30 3.73
CA ILE A 57 -4.56 3.86 4.37
C ILE A 57 -5.70 3.59 3.38
N LYS A 58 -6.56 2.62 3.73
CA LYS A 58 -7.84 2.35 3.04
C LYS A 58 -8.93 2.05 4.04
N ALA A 59 -10.07 2.71 3.91
CA ALA A 59 -11.29 2.34 4.62
C ALA A 59 -12.13 1.41 3.75
N ASP A 60 -12.69 0.36 4.33
CA ASP A 60 -13.56 -0.58 3.62
C ASP A 60 -15.04 -0.43 4.02
N LYS A 61 -15.91 -1.17 3.32
CA LYS A 61 -17.37 -1.11 3.56
C LYS A 61 -17.81 -1.79 4.86
N CYS A 62 -16.92 -2.53 5.52
CA CYS A 62 -17.17 -3.18 6.80
C CYS A 62 -16.85 -2.25 7.98
N GLY A 63 -16.43 -1.00 7.71
CA GLY A 63 -16.02 -0.09 8.75
C GLY A 63 -14.65 -0.45 9.33
N ARG A 64 -13.77 -1.07 8.55
CA ARG A 64 -12.37 -1.31 8.93
C ARG A 64 -11.45 -0.31 8.25
N LEU A 65 -10.44 0.14 8.98
CA LEU A 65 -9.32 0.92 8.45
C LEU A 65 -8.11 0.00 8.30
N TRP A 66 -7.66 -0.15 7.07
CA TRP A 66 -6.45 -0.87 6.70
C TRP A 66 -5.30 0.12 6.63
N VAL A 67 -4.26 -0.12 7.43
CA VAL A 67 -3.14 0.78 7.63
C VAL A 67 -1.86 0.02 7.28
N LEU A 68 -1.25 0.38 6.16
CA LEU A 68 0.06 -0.12 5.76
C LEU A 68 1.14 0.65 6.52
N ASP A 69 1.79 -0.04 7.46
CA ASP A 69 2.94 0.45 8.22
C ASP A 69 4.22 -0.17 7.65
N THR A 70 5.13 0.67 7.19
CA THR A 70 6.40 0.22 6.61
C THR A 70 7.42 -0.17 7.67
N GLY A 71 7.16 0.13 8.95
CA GLY A 71 8.07 -0.20 10.06
C GLY A 71 9.37 0.61 10.06
N THR A 72 9.50 1.58 9.16
CA THR A 72 10.67 2.45 9.04
C THR A 72 10.48 3.78 9.75
N VAL A 73 11.61 4.43 10.04
CA VAL A 73 11.70 5.83 10.47
C VAL A 73 12.77 6.56 9.67
N GLY A 74 12.72 7.89 9.64
CA GLY A 74 13.69 8.71 8.91
C GLY A 74 13.39 8.81 7.42
N ILE A 75 14.29 9.46 6.67
CA ILE A 75 14.18 9.68 5.22
C ILE A 75 15.57 9.55 4.58
N GLY A 76 15.65 8.94 3.40
CA GLY A 76 16.88 8.83 2.62
C GLY A 76 17.96 8.08 3.40
N ASN A 77 19.13 8.71 3.57
CA ASN A 77 20.27 8.12 4.27
C ASN A 77 20.07 7.93 5.79
N THR A 78 19.02 8.50 6.37
CA THR A 78 18.67 8.31 7.79
C THR A 78 17.63 7.22 8.02
N THR A 79 17.19 6.56 6.94
CA THR A 79 16.14 5.53 7.02
C THR A 79 16.61 4.34 7.85
N GLN A 80 15.82 3.96 8.84
CA GLN A 80 16.07 2.81 9.70
C GLN A 80 14.82 1.94 9.77
N GLN A 81 14.98 0.64 9.57
CA GLN A 81 13.91 -0.36 9.76
C GLN A 81 13.86 -0.75 11.24
N LEU A 82 12.89 -0.25 11.99
CA LEU A 82 12.74 -0.56 13.42
C LEU A 82 11.84 -1.77 13.64
N CYS A 83 10.83 -1.92 12.79
CA CYS A 83 9.82 -2.97 12.85
C CYS A 83 9.67 -3.62 11.47
N PRO A 84 9.23 -4.88 11.35
CA PRO A 84 8.86 -5.45 10.06
C PRO A 84 7.64 -4.74 9.45
N TYR A 85 7.48 -4.85 8.13
CA TYR A 85 6.27 -4.39 7.43
C TYR A 85 5.01 -5.03 8.04
N ALA A 86 3.98 -4.23 8.26
CA ALA A 86 2.75 -4.72 8.86
C ALA A 86 1.49 -4.06 8.29
N LEU A 87 0.43 -4.86 8.21
CA LEU A 87 -0.94 -4.38 8.06
C LEU A 87 -1.58 -4.27 9.45
N ASN A 88 -1.88 -3.04 9.86
CA ASN A 88 -2.68 -2.77 11.04
C ASN A 88 -4.13 -2.51 10.61
N ILE A 89 -5.07 -3.26 11.18
CA ILE A 89 -6.49 -3.20 10.83
C ILE A 89 -7.25 -2.72 12.06
N PHE A 90 -7.96 -1.61 11.93
CA PHE A 90 -8.71 -1.00 13.03
C PHE A 90 -10.21 -1.01 12.73
N ASP A 91 -11.02 -1.15 13.76
CA ASP A 91 -12.46 -0.90 13.71
C ASP A 91 -12.71 0.62 13.76
N LEU A 92 -13.33 1.20 12.74
CA LEU A 92 -13.58 2.64 12.64
C LEU A 92 -14.69 3.14 13.58
N LYS A 93 -15.52 2.26 14.12
CA LYS A 93 -16.57 2.62 15.08
C LYS A 93 -16.00 2.79 16.49
N THR A 94 -15.04 1.94 16.87
CA THR A 94 -14.44 1.90 18.21
C THR A 94 -13.02 2.46 18.26
N ASN A 95 -12.39 2.68 17.10
CA ASN A 95 -10.98 3.02 16.92
C ASN A 95 -10.02 2.02 17.57
N ARG A 96 -10.42 0.76 17.73
CA ARG A 96 -9.58 -0.29 18.32
C ARG A 96 -8.92 -1.12 17.24
N LYS A 97 -7.67 -1.52 17.49
CA LYS A 97 -6.94 -2.44 16.61
C LYS A 97 -7.63 -3.81 16.66
N LEU A 98 -8.11 -4.27 15.51
CA LEU A 98 -8.69 -5.60 15.32
C LEU A 98 -7.59 -6.62 15.07
N ARG A 99 -6.58 -6.25 14.29
CA ARG A 99 -5.52 -7.15 13.87
C ARG A 99 -4.25 -6.37 13.54
N ARG A 100 -3.11 -6.98 13.85
CA ARG A 100 -1.83 -6.68 13.24
C ARG A 100 -1.37 -7.93 12.50
N TYR A 101 -1.12 -7.80 11.21
CA TYR A 101 -0.48 -8.85 10.42
C TYR A 101 0.91 -8.38 10.05
N GLU A 102 1.92 -9.12 10.48
CA GLU A 102 3.30 -8.91 10.06
C GLU A 102 3.52 -9.64 8.73
N LEU A 103 4.07 -8.94 7.73
CA LEU A 103 4.41 -9.59 6.47
C LEU A 103 5.48 -10.64 6.71
N ARG A 104 5.30 -11.79 6.07
CA ARG A 104 6.26 -12.89 6.21
C ARG A 104 7.57 -12.50 5.52
N PRO A 105 8.73 -12.85 6.07
CA PRO A 105 10.01 -12.54 5.45
C PRO A 105 10.10 -13.02 4.01
N GLU A 106 9.52 -14.19 3.68
CA GLU A 106 9.48 -14.75 2.33
C GLU A 106 8.67 -13.93 1.31
N ASP A 107 7.76 -13.06 1.77
CA ASP A 107 6.96 -12.19 0.90
C ASP A 107 7.64 -10.85 0.62
N THR A 108 8.78 -10.60 1.27
CA THR A 108 9.59 -9.37 1.16
C THR A 108 11.01 -9.71 0.73
N ASN A 109 11.79 -8.70 0.35
CA ASN A 109 13.21 -8.85 0.04
C ASN A 109 14.00 -7.61 0.54
N PRO A 110 15.35 -7.61 0.45
CA PRO A 110 16.16 -6.51 0.98
C PRO A 110 15.89 -5.13 0.36
N ASN A 111 15.29 -5.08 -0.84
CA ASN A 111 14.93 -3.83 -1.52
C ASN A 111 13.46 -3.45 -1.31
N THR A 112 12.68 -4.22 -0.54
CA THR A 112 11.24 -4.01 -0.42
C THR A 112 10.91 -2.61 0.07
N PHE A 113 10.06 -1.94 -0.69
CA PHE A 113 9.43 -0.67 -0.35
C PHE A 113 7.98 -0.70 -0.81
N ILE A 114 7.05 -0.87 0.13
CA ILE A 114 5.63 -1.02 -0.20
C ILE A 114 4.96 0.34 -0.22
N ALA A 115 4.59 0.79 -1.41
CA ALA A 115 4.12 2.16 -1.63
C ALA A 115 2.59 2.30 -1.76
N ASN A 116 1.89 1.21 -2.06
CA ASN A 116 0.45 1.25 -2.30
C ASN A 116 -0.27 0.01 -1.78
N ILE A 117 -1.56 0.19 -1.49
CA ILE A 117 -2.46 -0.89 -1.05
C ILE A 117 -3.84 -0.76 -1.71
N ALA A 118 -4.39 -1.88 -2.16
CA ALA A 118 -5.75 -1.99 -2.67
C ALA A 118 -6.52 -3.06 -1.87
N ILE A 119 -7.76 -2.78 -1.50
CA ILE A 119 -8.61 -3.69 -0.72
C ILE A 119 -9.69 -4.28 -1.62
N ASP A 120 -9.67 -5.60 -1.80
CA ASP A 120 -10.66 -6.36 -2.57
C ASP A 120 -11.57 -7.14 -1.64
N MET A 121 -12.77 -6.60 -1.44
CA MET A 121 -13.83 -7.30 -0.72
C MET A 121 -14.61 -8.21 -1.67
N GLY A 122 -14.65 -9.50 -1.34
CA GLY A 122 -15.48 -10.51 -1.96
C GLY A 122 -16.88 -10.55 -1.34
N ARG A 123 -17.34 -11.76 -0.98
CA ARG A 123 -18.74 -12.01 -0.57
C ARG A 123 -19.06 -11.55 0.84
N SER A 124 -18.07 -11.48 1.72
CA SER A 124 -18.22 -11.10 3.13
C SER A 124 -17.05 -10.21 3.58
N CYS A 125 -17.13 -9.67 4.79
CA CYS A 125 -16.01 -8.96 5.41
C CYS A 125 -14.80 -9.88 5.63
N GLU A 126 -15.02 -11.18 5.85
CA GLU A 126 -13.93 -12.14 6.06
C GLU A 126 -13.24 -12.50 4.73
N ASP A 127 -14.01 -12.62 3.65
CA ASP A 127 -13.52 -12.76 2.26
C ASP A 127 -13.01 -11.41 1.74
N THR A 128 -11.96 -10.89 2.38
CA THR A 128 -11.28 -9.66 1.99
C THR A 128 -9.81 -9.92 1.76
N PHE A 129 -9.31 -9.38 0.65
CA PHE A 129 -7.90 -9.41 0.30
C PHE A 129 -7.32 -8.00 0.33
N ALA A 130 -6.06 -7.90 0.73
CA ALA A 130 -5.26 -6.70 0.51
C ALA A 130 -4.16 -7.02 -0.50
N TYR A 131 -3.99 -6.14 -1.48
CA TYR A 131 -2.91 -6.20 -2.45
C TYR A 131 -1.96 -5.05 -2.21
N MET A 132 -0.67 -5.32 -2.15
CA MET A 132 0.37 -4.38 -1.78
C MET A 132 1.42 -4.32 -2.90
N SER A 133 1.67 -3.13 -3.43
CA SER A 133 2.68 -2.93 -4.47
C SER A 133 4.04 -2.68 -3.83
N ASP A 134 4.94 -3.66 -3.96
CA ASP A 134 6.32 -3.55 -3.56
C ASP A 134 7.13 -2.90 -4.69
N GLU A 135 7.28 -1.58 -4.59
CA GLU A 135 7.79 -0.68 -5.61
C GLU A 135 9.26 -0.96 -5.93
N LEU A 136 10.12 -1.00 -4.91
CA LEU A 136 11.57 -1.23 -5.06
C LEU A 136 11.97 -2.70 -4.94
N GLY A 137 11.10 -3.55 -4.38
CA GLY A 137 11.28 -5.00 -4.41
C GLY A 137 10.71 -5.67 -5.66
N TYR A 138 10.02 -4.93 -6.54
CA TYR A 138 9.42 -5.39 -7.81
C TYR A 138 8.46 -6.57 -7.65
N GLY A 139 7.47 -6.43 -6.77
CA GLY A 139 6.50 -7.49 -6.51
C GLY A 139 5.11 -7.01 -6.16
N LEU A 140 4.16 -7.93 -6.25
CA LEU A 140 2.80 -7.72 -5.77
C LEU A 140 2.52 -8.72 -4.66
N ILE A 141 2.24 -8.23 -3.46
CA ILE A 141 1.96 -9.09 -2.30
C ILE A 141 0.45 -9.14 -2.11
N ALA A 142 -0.11 -10.34 -2.11
CA ALA A 142 -1.50 -10.57 -1.76
C ALA A 142 -1.59 -11.04 -0.31
N TYR A 143 -2.55 -10.53 0.45
CA TYR A 143 -2.87 -10.96 1.81
C TYR A 143 -4.34 -11.35 1.88
N SER A 144 -4.62 -12.55 2.38
CA SER A 144 -5.97 -13.02 2.70
C SER A 144 -6.31 -12.74 4.16
N PHE A 145 -7.38 -11.98 4.41
CA PHE A 145 -7.88 -11.74 5.76
C PHE A 145 -8.42 -13.02 6.40
N GLU A 146 -9.16 -13.83 5.64
CA GLU A 146 -9.72 -15.09 6.13
C GLU A 146 -8.63 -16.08 6.55
N GLN A 147 -7.60 -16.27 5.72
CA GLN A 147 -6.52 -17.20 6.01
C GLN A 147 -5.43 -16.61 6.93
N ASN A 148 -5.47 -15.29 7.14
CA ASN A 148 -4.44 -14.52 7.83
C ASN A 148 -3.02 -14.84 7.32
N LYS A 149 -2.87 -14.84 6.00
CA LYS A 149 -1.65 -15.25 5.30
C LYS A 149 -1.45 -14.42 4.05
N SER A 150 -0.21 -14.07 3.75
CA SER A 150 0.19 -13.44 2.50
C SER A 150 0.99 -14.37 1.59
N TRP A 151 1.15 -13.97 0.33
CA TRP A 151 2.06 -14.55 -0.65
C TRP A 151 2.48 -13.48 -1.65
N ARG A 152 3.62 -13.70 -2.32
CA ARG A 152 4.23 -12.77 -3.26
C ARG A 152 4.16 -13.26 -4.69
N PHE A 153 3.74 -12.38 -5.59
CA PHE A 153 3.90 -12.54 -7.03
C PHE A 153 5.17 -11.81 -7.50
N ALA A 154 5.93 -12.46 -8.38
CA ALA A 154 7.01 -11.87 -9.13
C ALA A 154 6.66 -11.92 -10.63
N HIS A 155 6.81 -10.80 -11.33
CA HIS A 155 6.50 -10.72 -12.75
C HIS A 155 7.29 -9.58 -13.40
N SER A 156 7.71 -9.75 -14.66
CA SER A 156 8.47 -8.73 -15.40
C SER A 156 7.70 -7.41 -15.56
N PHE A 157 6.37 -7.44 -15.43
CA PHE A 157 5.52 -6.24 -15.50
C PHE A 157 5.59 -5.35 -14.25
N PHE A 158 6.26 -5.81 -13.18
CA PHE A 158 6.49 -5.01 -11.98
C PHE A 158 7.76 -4.17 -12.04
N PHE A 159 8.61 -4.41 -13.04
CA PHE A 159 9.88 -3.69 -13.21
C PHE A 159 9.66 -2.33 -13.89
N PRO A 160 10.48 -1.32 -13.56
CA PRO A 160 10.48 -0.04 -14.25
C PRO A 160 10.97 -0.19 -15.70
N ASP A 161 10.53 0.72 -16.58
CA ASP A 161 11.13 0.95 -17.89
C ASP A 161 12.32 1.92 -17.71
N PRO A 162 13.56 1.48 -17.99
CA PRO A 162 14.75 2.29 -17.76
C PRO A 162 14.79 3.57 -18.62
N LEU A 163 13.93 3.70 -19.63
CA LEU A 163 13.82 4.89 -20.47
C LEU A 163 12.78 5.90 -19.96
N ARG A 164 12.06 5.58 -18.87
CA ARG A 164 10.88 6.33 -18.39
C ARG A 164 11.00 6.82 -16.95
N GLY A 165 12.24 6.90 -16.46
CA GLY A 165 12.55 7.39 -15.12
C GLY A 165 12.74 8.89 -14.99
N ASP A 166 12.67 9.68 -16.08
CA ASP A 166 12.93 11.12 -16.05
C ASP A 166 11.62 11.91 -15.96
N PHE A 167 11.39 12.56 -14.82
CA PHE A 167 10.15 13.28 -14.55
C PHE A 167 10.38 14.79 -14.55
N ASN A 168 9.38 15.53 -15.03
CA ASN A 168 9.32 16.98 -14.90
C ASN A 168 7.96 17.42 -14.35
N VAL A 169 7.95 17.95 -13.14
CA VAL A 169 6.73 18.48 -12.51
C VAL A 169 6.92 19.95 -12.21
N ALA A 170 6.15 20.80 -12.91
CA ALA A 170 6.20 22.25 -12.77
C ALA A 170 7.62 22.85 -12.93
N GLY A 171 8.43 22.28 -13.83
CA GLY A 171 9.80 22.72 -14.09
C GLY A 171 10.86 22.12 -13.17
N LEU A 172 10.46 21.35 -12.14
CA LEU A 172 11.39 20.57 -11.32
C LEU A 172 11.62 19.21 -11.96
N ASN A 173 12.89 18.87 -12.16
CA ASN A 173 13.30 17.62 -12.76
C ASN A 173 13.89 16.68 -11.69
N PHE A 174 13.52 15.41 -11.77
CA PHE A 174 14.00 14.35 -10.87
C PHE A 174 13.97 13.00 -11.57
N GLN A 175 14.90 12.13 -11.18
CA GLN A 175 15.07 10.80 -11.76
C GLN A 175 14.58 9.73 -10.77
N TRP A 176 13.53 9.01 -11.18
CA TRP A 176 12.92 7.89 -10.45
C TRP A 176 12.86 6.66 -11.36
N GLY A 177 14.00 6.32 -11.99
CA GLY A 177 14.08 5.21 -12.94
C GLY A 177 14.08 3.81 -12.32
N GLU A 178 14.17 3.72 -11.00
CA GLU A 178 14.13 2.46 -10.25
C GLU A 178 12.73 2.15 -9.70
N GLU A 179 11.76 3.06 -9.85
CA GLU A 179 10.45 2.91 -9.22
C GLU A 179 9.54 1.97 -10.04
N GLY A 180 9.36 0.76 -9.51
CA GLY A 180 8.58 -0.32 -10.10
C GLY A 180 7.08 -0.17 -9.86
N ILE A 181 6.37 -1.29 -9.75
CA ILE A 181 4.90 -1.34 -9.53
C ILE A 181 4.46 -0.36 -8.43
N PHE A 182 3.53 0.55 -8.77
CA PHE A 182 3.12 1.63 -7.88
C PHE A 182 1.60 1.90 -7.94
N GLY A 183 1.11 2.29 -9.12
CA GLY A 183 -0.30 2.55 -9.32
C GLY A 183 -1.07 1.23 -9.29
N MET A 184 -2.15 1.15 -8.49
CA MET A 184 -3.04 0.00 -8.45
C MET A 184 -4.50 0.43 -8.36
N SER A 185 -5.36 -0.22 -9.13
CA SER A 185 -6.82 -0.03 -9.03
C SER A 185 -7.57 -1.31 -9.36
N LEU A 186 -8.74 -1.46 -8.75
CA LEU A 186 -9.60 -2.63 -8.94
C LEU A 186 -10.84 -2.22 -9.75
N SER A 187 -11.16 -3.01 -10.78
CA SER A 187 -12.41 -2.87 -11.51
C SER A 187 -13.63 -3.24 -10.63
N PRO A 188 -14.86 -2.91 -11.06
CA PRO A 188 -16.07 -3.55 -10.52
C PRO A 188 -15.99 -5.07 -10.62
N ILE A 189 -16.77 -5.78 -9.80
CA ILE A 189 -16.88 -7.23 -9.88
C ILE A 189 -17.39 -7.62 -11.28
N GLN A 190 -16.68 -8.52 -11.93
CA GLN A 190 -16.99 -9.06 -13.26
C GLN A 190 -17.96 -10.26 -13.13
N ALA A 191 -18.42 -10.77 -14.27
CA ALA A 191 -19.40 -11.87 -14.30
C ALA A 191 -18.92 -13.17 -13.65
N ASP A 192 -17.60 -13.38 -13.54
CA ASP A 192 -16.99 -14.55 -12.88
C ASP A 192 -16.87 -14.39 -11.35
N GLY A 193 -17.32 -13.26 -10.79
CA GLY A 193 -17.25 -12.96 -9.36
C GLY A 193 -15.93 -12.36 -8.89
N PHE A 194 -14.97 -12.15 -9.80
CA PHE A 194 -13.67 -11.55 -9.50
C PHE A 194 -13.55 -10.16 -10.10
N ARG A 195 -12.46 -9.47 -9.80
CA ARG A 195 -12.14 -8.15 -10.36
C ARG A 195 -10.93 -8.26 -11.27
N THR A 196 -10.71 -7.21 -12.03
CA THR A 196 -9.45 -6.98 -12.71
C THR A 196 -8.64 -6.00 -11.85
N MET A 197 -7.43 -6.40 -11.47
CA MET A 197 -6.43 -5.48 -10.95
C MET A 197 -5.71 -4.83 -12.12
N TYR A 198 -5.82 -3.52 -12.24
CA TYR A 198 -4.99 -2.70 -13.12
C TYR A 198 -3.82 -2.13 -12.31
N PHE A 199 -2.63 -2.14 -12.90
CA PHE A 199 -1.45 -1.61 -12.26
C PHE A 199 -0.43 -1.07 -13.28
N SER A 200 0.44 -0.18 -12.82
CA SER A 200 1.58 0.32 -13.59
C SER A 200 2.82 0.47 -12.71
N PRO A 201 4.02 0.19 -13.24
CA PRO A 201 5.25 0.74 -12.69
C PRO A 201 5.23 2.27 -12.75
N LEU A 202 5.79 2.95 -11.76
CA LEU A 202 5.86 4.41 -11.75
C LEU A 202 6.68 4.93 -12.93
N ALA A 203 7.85 4.34 -13.17
CA ALA A 203 8.66 4.61 -14.35
C ALA A 203 8.17 3.77 -15.56
N SER A 204 6.97 4.04 -16.07
CA SER A 204 6.46 3.39 -17.28
C SER A 204 5.34 4.19 -17.94
N HIS A 205 5.19 4.03 -19.26
CA HIS A 205 3.98 4.48 -19.98
C HIS A 205 2.94 3.37 -20.16
N ARG A 206 3.23 2.15 -19.69
CA ARG A 206 2.35 0.99 -19.85
C ARG A 206 1.54 0.74 -18.60
N GLU A 207 0.33 0.24 -18.83
CA GLU A 207 -0.53 -0.29 -17.79
C GLU A 207 -0.72 -1.79 -18.07
N PHE A 208 -0.84 -2.54 -16.99
CA PHE A 208 -0.95 -3.98 -16.99
C PHE A 208 -2.18 -4.38 -16.20
N MET A 209 -2.61 -5.62 -16.38
CA MET A 209 -3.76 -6.15 -15.67
C MET A 209 -3.65 -7.63 -15.37
N VAL A 210 -4.32 -8.05 -14.30
CA VAL A 210 -4.45 -9.46 -13.90
C VAL A 210 -5.79 -9.66 -13.18
N SER A 211 -6.40 -10.84 -13.33
CA SER A 211 -7.63 -11.16 -12.59
C SER A 211 -7.31 -11.38 -11.11
N THR A 212 -8.15 -10.87 -10.21
CA THR A 212 -8.02 -11.17 -8.78
C THR A 212 -8.29 -12.64 -8.48
N LYS A 213 -8.92 -13.40 -9.39
CA LYS A 213 -8.98 -14.86 -9.31
C LYS A 213 -7.60 -15.49 -9.21
N VAL A 214 -6.65 -14.99 -10.01
CA VAL A 214 -5.25 -15.42 -10.01
C VAL A 214 -4.56 -14.94 -8.75
N LEU A 215 -4.75 -13.67 -8.37
CA LEU A 215 -4.12 -13.10 -7.18
C LEU A 215 -4.57 -13.75 -5.87
N ARG A 216 -5.77 -14.35 -5.84
CA ARG A 216 -6.34 -15.04 -4.67
C ARG A 216 -5.89 -16.50 -4.54
N ASP A 217 -5.25 -17.07 -5.57
CA ASP A 217 -4.78 -18.45 -5.58
C ASP A 217 -3.29 -18.54 -5.21
N GLU A 218 -3.00 -18.85 -3.95
CA GLU A 218 -1.62 -19.03 -3.48
C GLU A 218 -0.89 -20.16 -4.23
N ALA A 219 -1.58 -21.28 -4.49
CA ALA A 219 -0.94 -22.45 -5.10
C ALA A 219 -0.56 -22.21 -6.56
N GLY A 220 -1.30 -21.31 -7.24
CA GLY A 220 -1.10 -20.95 -8.64
C GLY A 220 -0.04 -19.89 -8.90
N VAL A 221 0.67 -19.37 -7.89
CA VAL A 221 1.63 -18.25 -8.03
C VAL A 221 2.66 -18.52 -9.13
N GLU A 222 3.33 -19.68 -9.10
CA GLU A 222 4.40 -20.03 -10.06
C GLU A 222 3.88 -20.25 -11.49
N GLU A 223 2.62 -20.65 -11.64
CA GLU A 223 2.00 -20.94 -12.95
C GLU A 223 1.25 -19.73 -13.53
N SER A 224 1.24 -18.60 -12.81
CA SER A 224 0.42 -17.43 -13.13
C SER A 224 0.98 -16.52 -14.23
N PHE A 225 2.21 -16.73 -14.70
CA PHE A 225 2.93 -15.80 -15.59
C PHE A 225 2.10 -15.36 -16.81
N HIS A 226 1.48 -16.31 -17.53
CA HIS A 226 0.69 -16.01 -18.72
C HIS A 226 -0.71 -15.44 -18.44
N GLN A 227 -1.10 -15.31 -17.17
CA GLN A 227 -2.37 -14.70 -16.77
C GLN A 227 -2.28 -13.17 -16.62
N PHE A 228 -1.06 -12.64 -16.54
CA PHE A 228 -0.82 -11.20 -16.58
C PHE A 228 -0.89 -10.71 -18.02
N GLN A 229 -1.57 -9.60 -18.24
CA GLN A 229 -1.80 -9.01 -19.56
C GLN A 229 -1.31 -7.56 -19.57
N TYR A 230 -0.89 -7.08 -20.73
CA TYR A 230 -0.50 -5.69 -20.93
C TYR A 230 -1.56 -4.95 -21.75
N LEU A 231 -1.72 -3.67 -21.45
CA LEU A 231 -2.53 -2.75 -22.26
C LEU A 231 -1.66 -2.02 -23.28
N LYS A 232 -2.32 -1.29 -24.18
CA LYS A 232 -1.62 -0.42 -25.14
C LYS A 232 -0.83 0.64 -24.37
N GLU A 233 0.34 0.96 -24.89
CA GLU A 233 1.18 2.02 -24.33
C GLU A 233 0.46 3.38 -24.38
N ARG A 234 0.58 4.14 -23.30
CA ARG A 234 0.02 5.48 -23.19
C ARG A 234 0.98 6.52 -23.79
N GLY A 235 0.50 7.75 -23.96
CA GLY A 235 1.31 8.84 -24.53
C GLY A 235 2.47 9.27 -23.61
N PRO A 236 3.40 10.11 -24.12
CA PRO A 236 4.64 10.47 -23.42
C PRO A 236 4.47 11.29 -22.12
N ASN A 237 3.25 11.72 -21.81
CA ASN A 237 2.92 12.45 -20.58
C ASN A 237 2.06 11.61 -19.62
N ALA A 238 2.06 10.29 -19.78
CA ALA A 238 1.33 9.37 -18.92
C ALA A 238 2.27 8.71 -17.89
N HIS A 239 1.73 8.40 -16.72
CA HIS A 239 2.34 7.63 -15.64
C HIS A 239 1.35 6.58 -15.15
#